data_AF-A0A1G5H341-F1
#
_entry.id   AF-A0A1G5H341-F1
#
_cell.length_a   1.000
_cell.length_b   1.000
_cell.length_c   1.000
_cell.angle_alpha   90.00
_cell.angle_beta   90.00
_cell.angle_gamma   90.00
#
_symmetry.space_group_name_H-M   'P 1'
#
loop_
_entity.id
_entity.type
_entity.pdbx_description
1 polymer ?
#
loop_
_entity_poly.entity_id
_entity_poly.type
_entity_poly.pdbx_seq_one_letter_code
_entity_poly.pdbx_strand_id
1 'polypeptide(L)'
;MSEKQINIVNYNKPLPPIRISDLNERTFFNERDTENPEIRDMFKALGIIESFGTGIGEAKRSMRENGSPDLFYKTFDVNDNVTSVVIPVNEEYYEIKNGSKPKKKVWIETETKDFKQKILDSGYTNKTKRIEVI
;
A
#
# COMPACT_ATOMS: atom_id res chain seq x y z
N MET A 1 -9.53 -0.86 20.91
CA MET A 1 -8.95 -1.06 19.56
C MET A 1 -8.57 0.33 19.04
N SER A 2 -7.33 0.58 18.65
CA SER A 2 -6.97 1.86 18.01
C SER A 2 -7.68 1.93 16.66
N GLU A 3 -8.53 2.93 16.44
CA GLU A 3 -9.31 3.10 15.21
C GLU A 3 -8.46 3.43 13.96
N LYS A 4 -7.15 3.62 14.14
CA LYS A 4 -6.19 4.05 13.11
C LYS A 4 -5.24 2.96 12.65
N GLN A 5 -5.48 1.70 12.99
CA GLN A 5 -4.60 0.61 12.55
C GLN A 5 -5.32 -0.73 12.49
N ILE A 6 -4.83 -1.62 11.63
CA ILE A 6 -5.13 -3.04 11.64
C ILE A 6 -3.97 -3.74 12.33
N ASN A 7 -4.27 -4.67 13.24
CA ASN A 7 -3.27 -5.54 13.85
C ASN A 7 -3.60 -6.99 13.50
N ILE A 8 -2.67 -7.66 12.83
CA ILE A 8 -2.79 -9.09 12.51
C ILE A 8 -1.81 -9.83 13.40
N VAL A 9 -2.29 -10.83 14.12
CA VAL A 9 -1.52 -11.62 15.09
C VAL A 9 -1.49 -13.07 14.63
N ASN A 10 -0.29 -13.63 14.54
CA ASN A 10 -0.04 -15.05 14.40
C ASN A 10 0.60 -15.55 15.69
N TYR A 11 0.00 -16.56 16.33
CA TYR A 11 0.50 -17.16 17.58
C TYR A 11 1.65 -18.15 17.34
N ASN A 12 2.57 -17.77 16.46
CA ASN A 12 3.82 -18.47 16.18
C ASN A 12 4.89 -17.44 15.80
N LYS A 13 6.13 -17.68 16.19
CA LYS A 13 7.30 -16.98 15.64
C LYS A 13 7.59 -17.45 14.21
N PRO A 14 8.30 -16.65 13.41
CA PRO A 14 8.92 -17.15 12.20
C PRO A 14 9.87 -18.30 12.55
N LEU A 15 9.90 -19.32 11.70
CA LEU A 15 10.82 -20.42 11.86
C LEU A 15 12.25 -19.94 11.54
N PRO A 16 13.27 -20.38 12.30
CA PRO A 16 14.67 -20.11 11.95
C PRO A 16 14.98 -20.56 10.51
N PRO A 17 15.84 -19.83 9.77
CA PRO A 17 16.67 -18.71 10.23
C PRO A 17 15.96 -17.34 10.27
N ILE A 18 14.69 -17.26 9.89
CA ILE A 18 13.95 -16.00 9.78
C ILE A 18 13.69 -15.42 11.18
N ARG A 19 13.99 -14.14 11.36
CA ARG A 19 13.75 -13.37 12.58
C ARG A 19 12.68 -12.31 12.34
N ILE A 20 12.12 -11.76 13.42
CA ILE A 20 11.16 -10.66 13.34
C ILE A 20 11.79 -9.41 12.68
N SER A 21 13.07 -9.13 12.94
CA SER A 21 13.80 -8.03 12.30
C SER A 21 13.84 -8.17 10.78
N ASP A 22 14.02 -9.39 10.27
CA ASP A 22 14.02 -9.67 8.83
C ASP A 22 12.69 -9.25 8.19
N LEU A 23 11.56 -9.46 8.87
CA LEU A 23 10.23 -9.05 8.39
C LEU A 23 10.10 -7.53 8.24
N ASN A 24 10.83 -6.74 9.03
CA ASN A 24 10.87 -5.28 8.90
C ASN A 24 11.86 -4.81 7.82
N GLU A 25 13.01 -5.46 7.71
CA GLU A 25 14.13 -4.98 6.89
C GLU A 25 14.09 -5.50 5.44
N ARG A 26 13.58 -6.72 5.22
CA ARG A 26 13.61 -7.39 3.93
C ARG A 26 12.29 -7.24 3.18
N THR A 27 12.36 -7.34 1.86
CA THR A 27 11.20 -7.34 0.94
C THR A 27 10.98 -8.68 0.26
N PHE A 28 11.92 -9.61 0.38
CA PHE A 28 11.86 -10.90 -0.29
C PHE A 28 12.45 -12.02 0.59
N PHE A 29 11.79 -13.17 0.56
CA PHE A 29 12.10 -14.35 1.37
C PHE A 29 12.11 -15.58 0.45
N ASN A 30 13.27 -16.19 0.26
CA ASN A 30 13.44 -17.38 -0.57
C ASN A 30 13.80 -18.63 0.23
N GLU A 31 13.76 -18.54 1.55
CA GLU A 31 14.01 -19.64 2.46
C GLU A 31 12.91 -20.70 2.31
N ARG A 32 13.26 -21.77 1.58
CA ARG A 32 12.37 -22.91 1.32
C ARG A 32 12.22 -23.83 2.52
N ASP A 33 13.16 -23.78 3.46
CA ASP A 33 13.17 -24.64 4.65
C ASP A 33 11.98 -24.38 5.58
N THR A 34 11.38 -23.19 5.48
CA THR A 34 10.19 -22.80 6.24
C THR A 34 8.89 -22.95 5.44
N GLU A 35 8.97 -23.45 4.21
CA GLU A 35 7.84 -23.58 3.30
C GLU A 35 7.07 -24.88 3.53
N ASN A 36 5.74 -24.79 3.57
CA ASN A 36 4.88 -25.94 3.37
C ASN A 36 4.39 -25.96 1.90
N PRO A 37 4.91 -26.85 1.04
CA PRO A 37 4.63 -26.85 -0.38
C PRO A 37 3.15 -27.17 -0.69
N GLU A 38 2.50 -28.02 0.10
CA GLU A 38 1.08 -28.36 -0.09
C GLU A 38 0.18 -27.13 0.16
N ILE A 39 0.48 -26.36 1.21
CA ILE A 39 -0.24 -25.11 1.52
C ILE A 39 0.01 -24.07 0.43
N ARG A 40 1.26 -23.91 -0.03
CA ARG A 40 1.58 -23.02 -1.15
C ARG A 40 0.75 -23.40 -2.38
N ASP A 41 0.79 -24.67 -2.76
CA ASP A 41 0.14 -25.14 -3.99
C ASP A 41 -1.38 -25.00 -3.91
N MET A 42 -1.98 -25.26 -2.74
CA MET A 42 -3.39 -24.99 -2.47
C MET A 42 -3.74 -23.51 -2.65
N PHE A 43 -3.01 -22.59 -1.99
CA PHE A 43 -3.29 -21.15 -2.11
C PHE A 43 -3.05 -20.63 -3.53
N LYS A 44 -2.07 -21.18 -4.24
CA LYS A 44 -1.81 -20.84 -5.64
C LYS A 44 -2.93 -21.34 -6.56
N ALA A 45 -3.40 -22.57 -6.36
CA ALA A 45 -4.52 -23.13 -7.12
C ALA A 45 -5.83 -22.35 -6.90
N LEU A 46 -6.03 -21.80 -5.71
CA LEU A 46 -7.16 -20.92 -5.39
C LEU A 46 -6.99 -19.47 -5.90
N GLY A 47 -5.85 -19.13 -6.51
CA GLY A 47 -5.56 -17.77 -6.96
C GLY A 47 -5.39 -16.74 -5.84
N ILE A 48 -5.11 -17.20 -4.60
CA ILE A 48 -4.94 -16.34 -3.42
C ILE A 48 -3.52 -15.75 -3.38
N ILE A 49 -2.53 -16.50 -3.88
CA ILE A 49 -1.15 -16.03 -3.99
C ILE A 49 -0.65 -16.18 -5.43
N GLU A 50 0.12 -15.20 -5.88
CA GLU A 50 0.74 -15.22 -7.21
C GLU A 50 2.13 -15.89 -7.19
N SER A 51 2.89 -15.62 -6.13
CA SER A 51 4.25 -16.12 -5.94
C SER A 51 4.57 -16.34 -4.46
N PHE A 52 5.55 -17.20 -4.19
CA PHE A 52 6.04 -17.47 -2.84
C PHE A 52 7.10 -16.43 -2.46
N GLY A 53 7.06 -15.94 -1.21
CA GLY A 53 8.13 -15.11 -0.66
C GLY A 53 8.09 -13.62 -0.99
N THR A 54 7.13 -13.18 -1.82
CA THR A 54 7.03 -11.81 -2.32
C THR A 54 6.00 -10.95 -1.57
N GLY A 55 5.03 -11.58 -0.90
CA GLY A 55 3.87 -10.89 -0.33
C GLY A 55 4.20 -9.75 0.65
N ILE A 56 5.25 -9.89 1.47
CA ILE A 56 5.69 -8.83 2.40
C ILE A 56 6.25 -7.62 1.63
N GLY A 57 7.05 -7.87 0.58
CA GLY A 57 7.58 -6.83 -0.29
C GLY A 57 6.48 -6.08 -1.02
N GLU A 58 5.53 -6.82 -1.62
CA GLU A 58 4.39 -6.22 -2.33
C GLU A 58 3.48 -5.43 -1.40
N ALA A 59 3.25 -5.91 -0.16
CA ALA A 59 2.49 -5.15 0.83
C ALA A 59 3.20 -3.83 1.19
N LYS A 60 4.50 -3.87 1.54
CA LYS A 60 5.29 -2.64 1.82
C LYS A 60 5.34 -1.68 0.63
N ARG A 61 5.46 -2.22 -0.58
CA ARG A 61 5.43 -1.43 -1.82
C ARG A 61 4.07 -0.76 -2.01
N SER A 62 2.99 -1.51 -1.85
CA SER A 62 1.62 -0.99 -1.96
C SER A 62 1.33 0.12 -0.96
N MET A 63 1.80 -0.02 0.29
CA MET A 63 1.69 1.04 1.31
C MET A 63 2.40 2.32 0.88
N ARG A 64 3.61 2.22 0.31
CA ARG A 64 4.36 3.40 -0.17
C ARG A 64 3.72 4.04 -1.40
N GLU A 65 3.30 3.22 -2.36
CA GLU A 65 2.71 3.69 -3.62
C GLU A 65 1.36 4.39 -3.40
N ASN A 66 0.58 3.97 -2.41
CA ASN A 66 -0.67 4.62 -2.04
C ASN A 66 -0.51 5.75 -1.01
N GLY A 67 0.74 6.11 -0.65
CA GLY A 67 1.04 7.19 0.29
C GLY A 67 0.68 6.90 1.74
N SER A 68 0.49 5.63 2.11
CA SER A 68 0.25 5.22 3.51
C SER A 68 1.56 5.11 4.29
N PRO A 69 1.51 5.18 5.63
CA PRO A 69 2.66 4.86 6.46
C PRO A 69 3.07 3.39 6.30
N ASP A 70 4.36 3.08 6.43
CA ASP A 70 4.84 1.72 6.32
C ASP A 70 4.22 0.79 7.38
N LEU A 71 3.89 -0.44 6.97
CA LEU A 71 3.57 -1.50 7.92
C LEU A 71 4.84 -1.92 8.69
N PHE A 72 4.67 -2.35 9.92
CA PHE A 72 5.78 -2.82 10.74
C PHE A 72 5.40 -4.00 11.63
N TYR A 73 6.38 -4.86 11.87
CA TYR A 73 6.28 -5.99 12.77
C TYR A 73 6.76 -5.58 14.16
N LYS A 74 5.93 -5.85 15.18
CA LYS A 74 6.28 -5.58 16.58
C LYS A 74 7.39 -6.51 17.05
N THR A 75 8.33 -5.94 17.80
CA THR A 75 9.31 -6.72 18.57
C THR A 75 8.67 -7.15 19.89
N PHE A 76 8.78 -8.43 20.19
CA PHE A 76 8.31 -9.03 21.44
C PHE A 76 9.49 -9.62 22.23
N ASP A 77 9.24 -10.04 23.46
CA ASP A 77 10.26 -10.71 24.26
C ASP A 77 10.68 -12.04 23.62
N VAL A 78 11.89 -12.51 23.96
CA VAL A 78 12.40 -13.79 23.47
C VAL A 78 11.51 -14.98 23.86
N ASN A 79 10.71 -14.85 24.91
CA ASN A 79 9.77 -15.88 25.38
C ASN A 79 8.40 -15.83 24.68
N ASP A 80 8.06 -14.73 24.00
CA ASP A 80 6.73 -14.54 23.42
C ASP A 80 6.60 -15.24 22.05
N ASN A 81 5.92 -16.38 21.95
CA ASN A 81 5.75 -17.10 20.68
C ASN A 81 4.70 -16.46 19.74
N VAL A 82 4.93 -15.21 19.32
CA VAL A 82 3.98 -14.43 18.54
C VAL A 82 4.66 -13.59 17.47
N THR A 83 3.98 -13.46 16.34
CA THR A 83 4.30 -12.48 15.30
C THR A 83 3.11 -11.54 15.17
N SER A 84 3.33 -10.24 15.21
CA SER A 84 2.28 -9.24 15.02
C SER A 84 2.74 -8.18 14.05
N VAL A 85 1.92 -7.93 13.04
CA VAL A 85 2.09 -6.81 12.11
C VAL A 85 1.06 -5.72 12.42
N VAL A 86 1.51 -4.47 12.38
CA VAL A 86 0.69 -3.28 12.44
C VAL A 86 0.65 -2.68 11.05
N ILE A 87 -0.56 -2.45 10.56
CA ILE A 87 -0.82 -1.76 9.30
C ILE A 87 -1.53 -0.45 9.65
N PRO A 88 -0.82 0.69 9.63
CA PRO A 88 -1.42 1.99 9.91
C PRO A 88 -2.45 2.36 8.84
N VAL A 89 -3.51 3.04 9.25
CA VAL A 89 -4.50 3.60 8.32
C VAL A 89 -3.88 4.84 7.65
N ASN A 90 -4.12 4.98 6.36
CA ASN A 90 -3.77 6.19 5.62
C ASN A 90 -4.48 7.42 6.22
N GLU A 91 -3.74 8.49 6.52
CA GLU A 91 -4.30 9.65 7.22
C GLU A 91 -5.35 10.39 6.36
N GLU A 92 -5.16 10.48 5.04
CA GLU A 92 -6.15 11.08 4.13
C GLU A 92 -7.45 10.27 4.15
N TYR A 93 -7.36 8.94 4.08
CA TYR A 93 -8.53 8.08 4.23
C TYR A 93 -9.23 8.28 5.59
N TYR A 94 -8.46 8.37 6.67
CA TYR A 94 -9.02 8.59 8.01
C TYR A 94 -9.73 9.95 8.12
N GLU A 95 -9.14 11.01 7.57
CA GLU A 95 -9.74 12.35 7.51
C GLU A 95 -11.08 12.32 6.74
N ILE A 96 -11.09 11.72 5.55
CA ILE A 96 -12.29 11.59 4.70
C ILE A 96 -13.39 10.79 5.41
N LYS A 97 -13.04 9.65 6.01
CA LYS A 97 -14.00 8.80 6.74
C LYS A 97 -14.70 9.55 7.87
N ASN A 98 -13.99 10.49 8.52
CA ASN A 98 -14.51 11.30 9.61
C ASN A 98 -15.15 12.63 9.13
N GLY A 99 -15.48 12.75 7.84
CA GLY A 99 -16.23 13.88 7.29
C GLY A 99 -15.38 15.10 6.94
N SER A 100 -14.05 14.99 6.98
CA SER A 100 -13.18 16.07 6.49
C SER A 100 -13.19 16.10 4.96
N LYS A 101 -13.16 17.30 4.39
CA LYS A 101 -12.97 17.45 2.93
C LYS A 101 -11.52 17.14 2.58
N PRO A 102 -11.24 16.39 1.49
CA PRO A 102 -9.88 16.08 1.10
C PRO A 102 -9.08 17.37 0.88
N LYS A 103 -7.86 17.42 1.44
CA LYS A 103 -6.95 18.56 1.25
C LYS A 103 -6.55 18.62 -0.21
N LYS A 104 -7.00 19.66 -0.91
CA LYS A 104 -6.60 19.92 -2.31
C LYS A 104 -5.08 20.05 -2.39
N LYS A 105 -4.43 19.21 -3.21
CA LYS A 105 -3.00 19.35 -3.53
C LYS A 105 -2.79 20.64 -4.33
N VAL A 106 -2.27 21.67 -3.66
CA VAL A 106 -2.09 23.03 -4.21
C VAL A 106 -1.34 23.03 -5.54
N TRP A 107 -0.28 22.23 -5.68
CA TRP A 107 0.51 22.13 -6.91
C TRP A 107 -0.28 21.64 -8.13
N ILE A 108 -1.19 20.67 -7.94
CA ILE A 108 -2.04 20.15 -9.01
C ILE A 108 -3.03 21.22 -9.45
N GLU A 109 -3.55 22.04 -8.53
CA GLU A 109 -4.41 23.17 -8.91
C GLU A 109 -3.65 24.23 -9.69
N THR A 110 -2.41 24.55 -9.31
CA THR A 110 -1.57 25.53 -10.02
C THR A 110 -1.25 25.05 -11.44
N GLU A 111 -0.79 23.80 -11.61
CA GLU A 111 -0.55 23.23 -12.94
C GLU A 111 -1.83 23.16 -13.78
N THR A 112 -2.95 22.72 -13.19
CA THR A 112 -4.23 22.64 -13.91
C THR A 112 -4.71 24.03 -14.35
N LYS A 113 -4.49 25.06 -13.53
CA LYS A 113 -4.79 26.46 -13.87
C LYS A 113 -3.89 26.95 -15.00
N ASP A 114 -2.59 26.69 -14.93
CA ASP A 114 -1.63 27.07 -15.98
C ASP A 114 -1.93 26.39 -17.31
N PHE A 115 -2.26 25.10 -17.30
CA PHE A 115 -2.68 24.38 -18.51
C PHE A 115 -3.99 24.94 -19.08
N LYS A 116 -4.99 25.19 -18.23
CA LYS A 116 -6.25 25.82 -18.67
C LYS A 116 -6.01 27.20 -19.27
N GLN A 117 -5.14 28.01 -18.67
CA GLN A 117 -4.81 29.33 -19.17
C GLN A 117 -4.10 29.25 -20.52
N LYS A 118 -3.09 28.38 -20.66
CA LYS A 118 -2.42 28.14 -21.95
C LYS A 118 -3.38 27.67 -23.05
N ILE A 119 -4.37 26.85 -22.73
CA ILE A 119 -5.41 26.42 -23.69
C ILE A 119 -6.28 27.60 -24.11
N LEU A 120 -6.71 28.45 -23.18
CA LEU A 120 -7.50 29.65 -23.48
C LEU A 120 -6.70 30.64 -24.34
N ASP A 121 -5.44 30.90 -23.97
CA ASP A 121 -4.55 31.84 -24.66
C ASP A 121 -4.18 31.36 -26.06
N SER A 122 -4.14 30.04 -26.29
CA SER A 122 -3.88 29.47 -27.63
C SER A 122 -5.02 29.67 -28.64
N GLY A 123 -6.19 30.16 -28.20
CA GLY A 123 -7.36 30.37 -29.05
C GLY A 123 -8.00 29.08 -29.58
N TYR A 124 -7.57 27.90 -29.10
CA TYR A 124 -8.08 26.59 -29.53
C TYR A 124 -9.59 26.46 -29.33
N THR A 125 -10.10 26.96 -28.20
CA THR A 125 -11.54 26.98 -27.86
C THR A 125 -12.39 27.75 -28.87
N ASN A 126 -11.83 28.77 -29.52
CA ASN A 126 -12.52 29.54 -30.57
C ASN A 126 -12.47 28.87 -31.94
N LYS A 127 -11.45 28.03 -32.21
CA LYS A 127 -11.39 27.21 -33.43
C LYS A 127 -12.42 26.09 -33.41
N THR A 128 -12.64 25.44 -32.27
CA THR A 128 -13.63 24.34 -32.16
C THR A 128 -15.06 24.80 -32.44
N LYS A 129 -15.47 25.97 -31.94
CA LYS A 129 -16.82 26.53 -32.21
C LYS A 129 -17.09 26.88 -33.68
N ARG A 130 -16.05 27.06 -34.50
CA ARG A 130 -16.21 27.34 -35.94
C ARG A 130 -16.42 26.08 -36.79
N ILE A 131 -16.14 24.89 -36.25
CA ILE A 131 -16.23 23.62 -37.00
C ILE A 131 -17.63 23.00 -36.86
N GLU A 132 -18.42 23.39 -35.84
CA GLU A 132 -19.79 22.90 -35.62
C GLU A 132 -20.89 23.67 -36.39
N VAL A 133 -20.52 24.54 -37.34
CA VAL A 133 -21.49 25.22 -38.22
C VAL A 133 -21.17 24.89 -39.68
N ILE A 134 -21.60 23.70 -40.12
CA ILE A 134 -21.88 23.37 -41.52
C ILE A 134 -23.17 22.55 -41.54
#